data_AF-A0ABD5SHD0-F1
#
_entry.id   AF-A0ABD5SHD0-F1
#
_cell.length_a   1.000
_cell.length_b   1.000
_cell.length_c   1.000
_cell.angle_alpha   90.00
_cell.angle_beta   90.00
_cell.angle_gamma   90.00
#
_symmetry.space_group_name_H-M   'P 1'
#
loop_
_entity.id
_entity.type
_entity.pdbx_description
1 polymer ?
#
loop_
_entity_poly.entity_id
_entity_poly.type
_entity_poly.pdbx_seq_one_letter_code
_entity_poly.pdbx_strand_id
1 'polypeptide(L)'
;MSEFLTELSLSSPDQAIIEAHLAVIDEVDEQIEMLEEKIEQRVLESPSAQLLLTIPGVEQTTAAVIVVKLGEIKRFDTNKEVMGYGGLDPVVYQSGKNGTPWEHQQRGPRRVALGPRAVGTDRGSV
;
A
#
# COMPACT_ATOMS: atom_id res chain seq x y z
N MET A 1 18.31 15.29 -11.10
CA MET A 1 17.79 15.59 -12.45
C MET A 1 18.44 16.85 -13.03
N SER A 2 18.71 17.86 -12.20
CA SER A 2 19.34 19.14 -12.58
C SER A 2 20.69 19.01 -13.28
N GLU A 3 21.58 18.10 -12.83
CA GLU A 3 22.95 17.93 -13.36
C GLU A 3 22.99 17.60 -14.87
N PHE A 4 22.02 16.85 -15.37
CA PHE A 4 21.92 16.44 -16.77
C PHE A 4 21.55 17.58 -17.73
N LEU A 5 20.77 18.54 -17.26
CA LEU A 5 20.27 19.64 -18.10
C LEU A 5 21.24 20.83 -18.15
N THR A 6 22.14 20.94 -17.17
CA THR A 6 23.25 21.90 -17.17
C THR A 6 24.30 21.64 -18.26
N GLU A 7 24.38 20.42 -18.81
CA GLU A 7 25.31 20.09 -19.90
C GLU A 7 24.83 20.56 -21.29
N LEU A 8 23.57 20.95 -21.42
CA LEU A 8 23.01 21.45 -22.68
C LEU A 8 23.30 22.96 -22.84
N SER A 9 24.31 23.27 -23.66
CA SER A 9 24.64 24.63 -24.11
C SER A 9 23.48 25.26 -24.91
N LEU A 10 22.53 25.88 -24.21
CA LEU A 10 21.38 26.59 -24.77
C LEU A 10 21.60 28.11 -24.81
N SER A 11 20.73 28.84 -25.53
CA SER A 11 20.82 30.30 -25.62
C SER A 11 20.55 30.97 -24.27
N SER A 12 21.15 32.15 -24.01
CA SER A 12 21.08 32.80 -22.69
C SER A 12 19.67 33.05 -22.12
N PRO A 13 18.62 33.43 -22.89
CA PRO A 13 17.27 33.54 -22.34
C PRO A 13 16.64 32.17 -22.02
N ASP A 14 16.90 31.14 -22.83
CA ASP A 14 16.33 29.81 -22.62
C ASP A 14 16.92 29.16 -21.36
N GLN A 15 18.22 29.39 -21.12
CA GLN A 15 18.90 28.91 -19.93
C GLN A 15 18.29 29.46 -18.64
N ALA A 16 18.01 30.78 -18.60
CA ALA A 16 17.39 31.40 -17.43
C ALA A 16 15.96 30.86 -17.15
N ILE A 17 15.20 30.52 -18.18
CA ILE A 17 13.86 29.93 -18.05
C ILE A 17 13.97 28.51 -17.46
N ILE A 18 14.90 27.70 -17.97
CA ILE A 18 15.13 26.33 -17.51
C ILE A 18 15.60 26.32 -16.06
N GLU A 19 16.56 27.17 -15.71
CA GLU A 19 17.07 27.30 -14.33
C GLU A 19 15.94 27.67 -13.36
N ALA A 20 15.07 28.61 -13.74
CA ALA A 20 13.91 28.98 -12.92
C ALA A 20 12.93 27.81 -12.72
N HIS A 21 12.68 27.00 -13.76
CA HIS A 21 11.81 25.82 -13.64
C HIS A 21 12.44 24.69 -12.85
N LEU A 22 13.75 24.47 -12.98
CA LEU A 22 14.46 23.48 -12.18
C LEU A 22 14.43 23.84 -10.70
N ALA A 23 14.64 25.11 -10.35
CA ALA A 23 14.52 25.56 -8.97
C ALA A 23 13.12 25.30 -8.38
N VAL A 24 12.06 25.45 -9.19
CA VAL A 24 10.70 25.12 -8.76
C VAL A 24 10.50 23.61 -8.58
N ILE A 25 11.06 22.80 -9.48
CA ILE A 25 11.00 21.34 -9.35
C ILE A 25 11.72 20.89 -8.08
N ASP A 26 12.95 21.37 -7.86
CA ASP A 26 13.75 21.02 -6.70
C ASP A 26 13.01 21.38 -5.39
N GLU A 27 12.41 22.57 -5.33
CA GLU A 27 11.58 22.99 -4.18
C GLU A 27 10.36 22.08 -3.95
N VAL A 28 9.67 21.68 -5.02
CA VAL A 28 8.52 20.78 -4.92
C VAL A 28 8.96 19.38 -4.49
N ASP A 29 10.09 18.89 -4.99
CA ASP A 29 10.65 17.60 -4.61
C ASP A 29 11.02 17.58 -3.12
N GLU A 30 11.66 18.64 -2.59
CA GLU A 30 11.92 18.78 -1.15
C GLU A 30 10.63 18.78 -0.31
N GLN A 31 9.58 19.44 -0.78
CA GLN A 31 8.28 19.42 -0.10
C GLN A 31 7.63 18.04 -0.12
N ILE A 32 7.76 17.29 -1.22
CA ILE A 32 7.28 15.92 -1.32
C ILE A 32 8.00 15.04 -0.31
N GLU A 33 9.34 15.05 -0.29
CA GLU A 33 10.14 14.25 0.65
C GLU A 33 9.75 14.55 2.11
N MET A 34 9.63 15.82 2.47
CA MET A 34 9.21 16.23 3.82
C MET A 34 7.81 15.71 4.19
N LEU A 35 6.87 15.71 3.24
CA LEU A 35 5.52 15.21 3.47
C LEU A 35 5.49 13.69 3.56
N GLU A 36 6.25 12.99 2.73
CA GLU A 36 6.40 11.53 2.77
C GLU A 36 6.93 11.07 4.13
N GLU A 37 8.00 11.71 4.64
CA GLU A 37 8.53 11.42 5.98
C GLU A 37 7.48 11.63 7.08
N LYS A 38 6.72 12.73 7.03
CA LYS A 38 5.66 13.02 8.01
C LYS A 38 4.52 12.00 7.94
N ILE A 39 4.16 11.56 6.74
CA ILE A 39 3.12 10.54 6.54
C ILE A 39 3.62 9.21 7.09
N GLU A 40 4.85 8.81 6.77
CA GLU A 40 5.45 7.56 7.25
C GLU A 40 5.50 7.52 8.77
N GLN A 41 5.99 8.59 9.42
CA GLN A 41 6.01 8.70 10.88
C GLN A 41 4.61 8.51 11.49
N ARG A 42 3.60 9.22 10.97
CA ARG A 42 2.22 9.10 11.45
C ARG A 42 1.64 7.69 11.24
N VAL A 43 1.97 7.05 10.12
CA VAL A 43 1.53 5.68 9.84
C VAL A 43 2.18 4.71 10.81
N LEU A 44 3.47 4.84 11.10
CA LEU A 44 4.21 3.99 12.04
C LEU A 44 3.73 4.16 13.49
N GLU A 45 3.31 5.36 13.88
CA GLU A 45 2.71 5.62 15.19
C GLU A 45 1.29 5.03 15.34
N SER A 46 0.64 4.66 14.23
CA SER A 46 -0.72 4.14 14.28
C SER A 46 -0.82 2.82 15.07
N PRO A 47 -1.92 2.56 15.80
CA PRO A 47 -2.11 1.30 16.51
C PRO A 47 -2.01 0.07 15.60
N SER A 48 -2.44 0.20 14.33
CA SER A 48 -2.37 -0.86 13.33
C SER A 48 -0.93 -1.21 12.96
N ALA A 49 -0.06 -0.21 12.74
CA ALA A 49 1.35 -0.44 12.44
C ALA A 49 2.10 -1.02 13.64
N GLN A 50 1.84 -0.49 14.84
CA GLN A 50 2.43 -1.02 16.07
C GLN A 50 2.07 -2.50 16.30
N LEU A 51 0.83 -2.90 16.01
CA LEU A 51 0.41 -4.29 16.09
C LEU A 51 1.17 -5.17 15.07
N LEU A 52 1.34 -4.71 13.83
CA LEU A 52 2.08 -5.46 12.80
C LEU A 52 3.54 -5.65 13.18
N LEU A 53 4.17 -4.65 13.80
CA LEU A 53 5.56 -4.73 14.28
C LEU A 53 5.77 -5.77 15.41
N THR A 54 4.71 -6.26 16.05
CA THR A 54 4.83 -7.37 17.03
C THR A 54 5.06 -8.73 16.37
N ILE A 55 4.83 -8.84 15.05
CA ILE A 55 4.99 -10.08 14.30
C ILE A 55 6.47 -10.25 13.94
N PRO A 56 7.13 -11.36 14.35
CA PRO A 56 8.52 -11.60 13.98
C PRO A 56 8.72 -11.59 12.46
N GLY A 57 9.71 -10.82 12.00
CA GLY A 57 10.03 -10.69 10.57
C GLY A 57 9.26 -9.59 9.82
N VAL A 58 8.39 -8.83 10.50
CA VAL A 58 7.77 -7.62 9.95
C VAL A 58 8.54 -6.39 10.41
N GLU A 59 9.14 -5.68 9.46
CA GLU A 59 9.85 -4.41 9.72
C GLU A 59 8.97 -3.18 9.46
N GLN A 60 9.46 -2.00 9.85
CA GLN A 60 8.74 -0.72 9.77
C GLN A 60 8.19 -0.45 8.37
N THR A 61 9.03 -0.57 7.34
CA THR A 61 8.62 -0.36 5.95
C THR A 61 7.51 -1.32 5.54
N THR A 62 7.60 -2.60 5.91
CA THR A 62 6.56 -3.59 5.61
C THR A 62 5.26 -3.29 6.35
N ALA A 63 5.33 -2.95 7.64
CA ALA A 63 4.17 -2.57 8.43
C ALA A 63 3.46 -1.33 7.84
N ALA A 64 4.22 -0.29 7.49
CA ALA A 64 3.70 0.92 6.89
C ALA A 64 3.00 0.64 5.55
N VAL A 65 3.65 -0.14 4.66
CA VAL A 65 3.08 -0.55 3.37
C VAL A 65 1.77 -1.33 3.56
N ILE A 66 1.71 -2.27 4.52
CA ILE A 66 0.49 -3.03 4.80
C ILE A 66 -0.63 -2.09 5.27
N VAL A 67 -0.34 -1.17 6.19
CA VAL A 67 -1.34 -0.21 6.71
C VAL A 67 -1.86 0.69 5.59
N VAL A 68 -0.98 1.26 4.76
CA VAL A 68 -1.36 2.09 3.62
C VAL A 68 -2.20 1.30 2.61
N LYS A 69 -1.82 0.05 2.32
CA LYS A 69 -2.51 -0.80 1.35
C LYS A 69 -3.90 -1.21 1.83
N LEU A 70 -4.02 -1.58 3.10
CA LEU A 70 -5.29 -1.98 3.69
C LEU A 70 -6.18 -0.78 4.03
N GLY A 71 -5.60 0.39 4.30
CA GLY A 71 -6.32 1.58 4.72
C GLY A 71 -7.16 1.33 5.98
N GLU A 72 -8.33 1.95 6.05
CA GLU A 72 -9.26 1.70 7.15
C GLU A 72 -9.81 0.28 7.12
N ILE A 73 -9.43 -0.55 8.11
CA ILE A 73 -9.89 -1.95 8.23
C ILE A 73 -11.43 -2.05 8.29
N LYS A 74 -12.11 -1.01 8.81
CA LYS A 74 -13.58 -0.93 8.90
C LYS A 74 -14.30 -0.95 7.55
N ARG A 75 -13.59 -0.80 6.43
CA ARG A 75 -14.15 -0.94 5.07
C ARG A 75 -14.45 -2.40 4.70
N PHE A 76 -13.91 -3.36 5.44
CA PHE A 76 -14.16 -4.78 5.25
C PHE A 76 -15.16 -5.26 6.31
N ASP A 77 -16.17 -6.01 5.89
CA ASP A 77 -17.19 -6.54 6.79
C ASP A 77 -16.70 -7.81 7.48
N THR A 78 -15.75 -8.54 6.87
CA THR A 78 -15.18 -9.76 7.44
C THR A 78 -13.66 -9.87 7.26
N ASN A 79 -13.01 -10.62 8.14
CA ASN A 79 -11.57 -10.92 8.03
C ASN A 79 -11.20 -11.65 6.72
N LYS A 80 -12.10 -12.48 6.18
CA LYS A 80 -11.91 -13.19 4.91
C LYS A 80 -11.77 -12.23 3.72
N GLU A 81 -12.45 -11.09 3.75
CA GLU A 81 -12.33 -10.08 2.70
C GLU A 81 -10.97 -9.40 2.73
N VAL A 82 -10.44 -9.12 3.93
CA VAL A 82 -9.07 -8.59 4.10
C VAL A 82 -8.05 -9.58 3.56
N MET A 83 -8.17 -10.86 3.93
CA MET A 83 -7.29 -11.93 3.46
C MET A 83 -7.36 -12.12 1.95
N GLY A 84 -8.58 -12.09 1.38
CA GLY A 84 -8.79 -12.18 -0.07
C GLY A 84 -8.27 -10.97 -0.85
N TYR A 85 -8.35 -9.77 -0.26
CA TYR A 85 -7.80 -8.53 -0.82
C TYR A 85 -6.28 -8.56 -0.85
N GLY A 86 -5.65 -9.04 0.23
CA GLY A 86 -4.20 -9.21 0.32
C GLY A 86 -3.65 -10.41 -0.45
N GLY A 87 -4.52 -11.29 -1.00
CA GLY A 87 -4.09 -12.54 -1.62
C GLY A 87 -3.55 -13.58 -0.61
N LEU A 88 -3.84 -13.39 0.68
CA LEU A 88 -3.36 -14.21 1.80
C LEU A 88 -4.27 -15.40 2.12
N ASP A 89 -5.22 -15.74 1.23
CA ASP A 89 -6.17 -16.84 1.37
C ASP A 89 -5.63 -18.10 0.65
N PRO A 90 -4.95 -19.02 1.36
CA PRO A 90 -4.38 -20.22 0.75
C PRO A 90 -5.49 -21.18 0.28
N VAL A 91 -5.33 -21.76 -0.90
CA VAL A 91 -6.22 -22.84 -1.36
C VAL A 91 -5.63 -24.18 -0.99
N VAL A 92 -6.36 -24.97 -0.20
CA VAL A 92 -6.02 -26.37 0.06
C VAL A 92 -6.57 -27.22 -1.07
N TYR A 93 -5.70 -27.73 -1.94
CA TYR A 93 -6.08 -28.73 -2.93
C TYR A 93 -5.76 -30.12 -2.36
N GLN A 94 -6.78 -30.87 -1.95
CA GLN A 94 -6.63 -32.25 -1.54
C GLN A 94 -6.64 -33.15 -2.79
N SER A 95 -5.49 -33.30 -3.45
CA SER A 95 -5.35 -34.26 -4.56
C SER A 95 -5.13 -35.67 -4.02
N GLY A 96 -6.22 -36.42 -3.80
CA GLY A 96 -6.16 -37.87 -3.57
C GLY A 96 -6.29 -38.32 -2.12
N LYS A 97 -6.74 -39.58 -1.95
CA LYS A 97 -7.19 -40.19 -0.69
C LYS A 97 -6.08 -40.46 0.35
N ASN A 98 -4.83 -40.04 0.12
CA ASN A 98 -3.73 -40.26 1.05
C ASN A 98 -3.06 -38.91 1.34
N GLY A 99 -3.14 -38.46 2.59
CA GLY A 99 -2.73 -37.13 3.02
C GLY A 99 -1.22 -36.97 3.18
N THR A 100 -0.67 -36.00 2.47
CA THR A 100 0.47 -35.18 2.91
C THR A 100 0.12 -33.72 2.62
N PRO A 101 -0.15 -32.89 3.64
CA PRO A 101 -0.75 -31.56 3.45
C PRO A 101 0.30 -30.44 3.45
N TRP A 102 1.04 -30.23 2.37
CA TRP A 102 1.80 -28.99 2.21
C TRP A 102 2.20 -28.75 0.75
N GLU A 103 1.28 -28.20 -0.03
CA GLU A 103 1.66 -27.52 -1.27
C GLU A 103 0.97 -26.15 -1.30
N HIS A 104 1.77 -25.10 -1.11
CA HIS A 104 1.30 -23.73 -0.99
C HIS A 104 1.17 -23.11 -2.38
N GLN A 105 -0.07 -23.02 -2.88
CA GLN A 105 -0.35 -22.19 -4.05
C GLN A 105 -1.33 -21.07 -3.69
N GLN A 106 -0.87 -19.83 -3.88
CA GLN A 106 -1.65 -18.63 -3.57
C GLN A 106 -2.67 -18.37 -4.67
N ARG A 107 -3.92 -18.11 -4.28
CA ARG A 107 -4.91 -17.58 -5.22
C ARG A 107 -4.62 -16.11 -5.48
N GLY A 108 -4.54 -15.72 -6.75
CA GLY A 108 -4.47 -14.32 -7.14
C GLY A 108 -5.62 -13.50 -6.54
N PRO A 109 -5.44 -12.18 -6.36
CA PRO A 109 -6.37 -11.33 -5.62
C PRO A 109 -7.79 -11.43 -6.19
N ARG A 110 -8.76 -11.79 -5.35
CA ARG A 110 -10.18 -11.72 -5.74
C ARG A 110 -10.55 -10.24 -5.85
N ARG A 111 -11.07 -9.82 -7.01
CA ARG A 111 -11.70 -8.51 -7.17
C ARG A 111 -12.89 -8.43 -6.21
N VAL A 112 -12.69 -7.86 -5.02
CA VAL A 112 -13.77 -7.46 -4.13
C VAL A 112 -14.50 -6.32 -4.84
N ALA A 113 -15.78 -6.53 -5.16
CA ALA A 113 -16.60 -5.49 -5.76
C ALA A 113 -16.80 -4.39 -4.72
N LEU A 114 -16.18 -3.23 -4.96
CA LEU A 114 -16.35 -2.01 -4.17
C LEU A 114 -17.76 -1.46 -4.44
N GLY A 115 -18.74 -1.87 -3.63
CA GLY A 115 -20.09 -1.31 -3.62
C GLY A 115 -20.35 -0.54 -2.31
N PRO A 116 -21.15 0.54 -2.32
CA PRO A 116 -21.59 1.16 -1.09
C PRO A 116 -22.44 0.17 -0.30
N ARG A 117 -22.18 0.09 1.01
CA ARG A 117 -22.82 -0.79 2.00
C ARG A 117 -24.30 -1.05 1.68
N ALA A 118 -24.65 -2.31 1.43
CA ALA A 118 -26.04 -2.73 1.47
C ALA A 118 -26.51 -2.65 2.93
N VAL A 119 -27.50 -1.79 3.17
CA VAL A 119 -28.25 -1.69 4.42
C VAL A 119 -28.64 -3.09 4.89
N GLY A 120 -28.25 -3.42 6.12
CA GLY A 120 -28.60 -4.67 6.77
C GLY A 120 -30.10 -4.88 6.78
N THR A 121 -30.54 -6.04 6.33
CA THR A 121 -31.84 -6.57 6.72
C THR A 121 -31.59 -7.57 7.84
N ASP A 122 -31.95 -7.13 9.03
CA ASP A 122 -32.24 -7.97 10.18
C ASP A 122 -33.14 -9.14 9.73
N ARG A 123 -32.68 -10.36 10.02
CA ARG A 123 -33.56 -11.51 10.13
C ARG A 123 -33.18 -12.28 11.39
N GLY A 124 -33.65 -11.79 12.52
CA GLY A 124 -34.15 -12.66 13.55
C GLY A 124 -35.22 -13.60 12.99
N SER A 125 -35.11 -14.90 13.29
CA SER A 125 -36.23 -15.80 13.57
C SER A 125 -35.69 -17.17 13.99
N VAL A 126 -35.91 -17.43 15.29
CA VAL A 126 -36.21 -18.71 15.97
C VAL A 126 -35.20 -19.86 15.83
#